data_AF-A0A943SL92-F1
#
_entry.id   AF-A0A943SL92-F1
#
_cell.length_a   1.000
_cell.length_b   1.000
_cell.length_c   1.000
_cell.angle_alpha   90.00
_cell.angle_beta   90.00
_cell.angle_gamma   90.00
#
_symmetry.space_group_name_H-M   'P 1'
#
loop_
_entity.id
_entity.type
_entity.pdbx_description
1 polymer ?
#
loop_
_entity_poly.entity_id
_entity_poly.type
_entity_poly.pdbx_seq_one_letter_code
_entity_poly.pdbx_strand_id
1 'polypeptide(L)'
;MANFDQVTMGLAELLDAKKAEKIVLLDVSRQTILAETFVVCSGRSPAQLRMLADEAEQYMAKHGIFKKRMEGYRQGRWIVVDFGDLLVHLFHREEREFYDIERLWKDKDNFLEYEGLPEFRENSTGKNS
;
A
#
# COMPACT_ATOMS: atom_id res chain seq x y z
N MET A 1 -7.70 -19.12 7.44
CA MET A 1 -6.79 -17.97 7.33
C MET A 1 -7.05 -17.30 5.99
N ALA A 2 -7.20 -15.98 5.94
CA ALA A 2 -7.37 -15.27 4.66
C ALA A 2 -6.06 -15.34 3.85
N ASN A 3 -6.16 -15.41 2.52
CA ASN A 3 -5.00 -15.36 1.64
C ASN A 3 -4.31 -13.99 1.71
N PHE A 4 -2.99 -13.91 1.51
CA PHE A 4 -2.23 -12.64 1.57
C PHE A 4 -2.83 -11.56 0.66
N ASP A 5 -3.17 -11.91 -0.58
CA ASP A 5 -3.79 -10.96 -1.53
C ASP A 5 -5.14 -10.43 -1.03
N GLN A 6 -5.93 -11.28 -0.36
CA GLN A 6 -7.22 -10.87 0.20
C GLN A 6 -7.02 -9.89 1.36
N VAL A 7 -6.02 -10.15 2.21
CA VAL A 7 -5.68 -9.26 3.32
C VAL A 7 -5.20 -7.92 2.78
N THR A 8 -4.32 -7.91 1.77
CA THR A 8 -3.81 -6.69 1.13
C THR A 8 -4.92 -5.88 0.46
N MET A 9 -5.88 -6.54 -0.18
CA MET A 9 -7.05 -5.85 -0.75
C MET A 9 -7.94 -5.23 0.34
N GLY A 10 -8.24 -5.96 1.40
CA GLY A 10 -9.00 -5.40 2.53
C GLY A 10 -8.27 -4.26 3.25
N LEU A 11 -6.92 -4.24 3.21
CA LEU A 11 -6.15 -3.08 3.67
C LEU A 11 -6.38 -1.87 2.76
N ALA A 12 -6.38 -2.03 1.44
CA ALA A 12 -6.67 -0.95 0.50
C ALA A 12 -8.09 -0.40 0.71
N GLU A 13 -9.09 -1.27 0.89
CA GLU A 13 -10.46 -0.89 1.24
C GLU A 13 -10.53 -0.09 2.55
N LEU A 14 -9.79 -0.52 3.58
CA LEU A 14 -9.70 0.22 4.84
C LEU A 14 -9.11 1.61 4.65
N LEU A 15 -8.01 1.71 3.91
CA LEU A 15 -7.35 3.00 3.64
C LEU A 15 -8.28 3.95 2.86
N ASP A 16 -9.05 3.43 1.89
CA ASP A 16 -10.06 4.20 1.17
C ASP A 16 -11.20 4.67 2.09
N ALA A 17 -11.71 3.79 2.94
CA ALA A 17 -12.73 4.14 3.93
C ALA A 17 -12.25 5.27 4.88
N LYS A 18 -10.94 5.33 5.15
CA LYS A 18 -10.26 6.37 5.93
C LYS A 18 -9.83 7.59 5.09
N LYS A 19 -10.33 7.69 3.87
CA LYS A 19 -10.15 8.81 2.93
C LYS A 19 -8.69 9.02 2.51
N ALA A 20 -7.93 7.93 2.40
CA ALA A 20 -6.67 7.96 1.65
C ALA A 20 -6.97 8.19 0.16
N GLU A 21 -6.01 8.73 -0.57
CA GLU A 21 -6.17 9.13 -1.97
C GLU A 21 -5.16 8.43 -2.86
N LYS A 22 -5.54 8.19 -4.13
CA LYS A 22 -4.66 7.59 -5.15
C LYS A 22 -4.04 6.28 -4.62
N ILE A 23 -4.86 5.37 -4.11
CA ILE A 23 -4.36 4.11 -3.56
C ILE A 23 -3.94 3.23 -4.73
N VAL A 24 -2.71 2.71 -4.68
CA VAL A 24 -2.11 1.90 -5.71
C VAL A 24 -1.48 0.67 -5.08
N LEU A 25 -1.69 -0.48 -5.69
CA LEU A 25 -1.00 -1.72 -5.38
C LEU A 25 0.01 -2.01 -6.49
N LEU A 26 1.25 -2.26 -6.10
CA LEU A 26 2.35 -2.59 -7.01
C LEU A 26 2.86 -3.99 -6.69
N ASP A 27 2.91 -4.86 -7.70
CA ASP A 27 3.72 -6.08 -7.62
C ASP A 27 5.17 -5.69 -7.85
N VAL A 28 6.01 -5.87 -6.84
CA VAL A 28 7.43 -5.50 -6.87
C VAL A 28 8.36 -6.70 -6.76
N SER A 29 7.80 -7.92 -6.78
CA SER A 29 8.51 -9.21 -6.62
C SER A 29 9.65 -9.41 -7.63
N ARG A 30 9.53 -8.80 -8.81
CA ARG A 30 10.53 -8.90 -9.90
C ARG A 30 11.51 -7.74 -9.92
N GLN A 31 11.23 -6.67 -9.18
CA GLN A 31 11.99 -5.44 -9.21
C GLN A 31 12.90 -5.31 -7.98
N THR A 32 12.53 -5.93 -6.85
CA THR A 32 13.31 -5.85 -5.61
C THR A 32 13.13 -7.10 -4.76
N ILE A 33 14.12 -7.36 -3.90
CA ILE A 33 14.06 -8.42 -2.88
C ILE A 33 13.46 -7.93 -1.56
N LEU A 34 13.11 -6.65 -1.46
CA LEU A 34 12.68 -6.03 -0.20
C LEU A 34 11.26 -6.44 0.21
N ALA A 35 10.38 -6.69 -0.76
CA ALA A 35 8.99 -7.09 -0.56
C ALA A 35 8.42 -7.65 -1.85
N GLU A 36 7.25 -8.28 -1.77
CA GLU A 36 6.49 -8.77 -2.92
C GLU A 36 5.49 -7.73 -3.43
N THR A 37 4.93 -6.94 -2.51
CA THR A 37 3.89 -5.94 -2.84
C THR A 37 4.14 -4.62 -2.14
N PHE A 38 3.92 -3.51 -2.86
CA PHE A 38 3.75 -2.19 -2.24
C PHE A 38 2.29 -1.76 -2.29
N VAL A 39 1.82 -1.18 -1.19
CA VAL A 39 0.60 -0.35 -1.18
C VAL A 39 1.06 1.09 -1.05
N VAL A 40 0.71 1.94 -2.00
CA VAL A 40 1.06 3.36 -2.02
C VAL A 40 -0.21 4.19 -1.96
N CYS A 41 -0.31 5.13 -1.01
CA CYS A 41 -1.43 6.08 -1.00
C CYS A 41 -1.02 7.44 -0.45
N SER A 42 -1.90 8.42 -0.64
CA SER A 42 -1.72 9.78 -0.16
C SER A 42 -2.71 10.12 0.96
N GLY A 43 -2.28 10.97 1.88
CA GLY A 43 -3.15 11.66 2.83
C GLY A 43 -2.97 13.19 2.76
N ARG A 44 -3.91 13.91 3.37
CA ARG A 44 -4.05 15.38 3.29
C ARG A 44 -3.40 16.13 4.45
N SER A 45 -2.94 15.42 5.48
CA SER A 45 -2.27 16.04 6.62
C SER A 45 -1.40 15.03 7.37
N PRO A 46 -0.37 15.48 8.11
CA PRO A 46 0.44 14.60 8.95
C PRO A 46 -0.36 13.81 9.99
N ALA A 47 -1.44 14.39 10.51
CA ALA A 47 -2.33 13.71 11.46
C ALA A 47 -3.09 12.55 10.79
N GLN A 48 -3.60 12.78 9.57
CA GLN A 48 -4.25 11.71 8.80
C GLN A 48 -3.26 10.60 8.45
N LEU A 49 -2.03 10.94 8.05
CA LEU A 49 -1.00 9.94 7.72
C LEU A 49 -0.71 9.01 8.90
N ARG A 50 -0.54 9.57 10.11
CA ARG A 50 -0.34 8.76 11.32
C ARG A 50 -1.53 7.87 11.61
N MET A 51 -2.74 8.40 11.52
CA MET A 51 -3.97 7.61 11.68
C MET A 51 -4.06 6.46 10.67
N LEU A 52 -3.74 6.71 9.39
CA LEU A 52 -3.69 5.67 8.37
C LEU A 52 -2.65 4.59 8.69
N ALA A 53 -1.47 4.98 9.20
CA ALA A 53 -0.43 4.04 9.61
C ALA A 53 -0.88 3.16 10.78
N ASP A 54 -1.53 3.76 11.78
CA ASP A 54 -2.04 3.05 12.96
C ASP A 54 -3.17 2.09 12.59
N GLU A 55 -4.09 2.50 11.70
CA GLU A 55 -5.17 1.66 11.18
C GLU A 55 -4.63 0.49 10.36
N ALA A 56 -3.63 0.73 9.50
CA ALA A 56 -2.97 -0.31 8.73
C ALA A 56 -2.30 -1.34 9.65
N GLU A 57 -1.56 -0.89 10.67
CA GLU A 57 -0.97 -1.79 11.66
C GLU A 57 -2.02 -2.64 12.37
N GLN A 58 -3.07 -2.00 12.90
CA GLN A 58 -4.12 -2.70 13.64
C GLN A 58 -4.84 -3.73 12.77
N TYR A 59 -5.11 -3.39 11.52
CA TYR A 59 -5.72 -4.30 10.57
C TYR A 59 -4.82 -5.51 10.30
N MET A 60 -3.56 -5.29 9.94
CA MET A 60 -2.62 -6.39 9.64
C MET A 60 -2.42 -7.30 10.87
N ALA A 61 -2.33 -6.72 12.07
CA ALA A 61 -2.19 -7.46 13.31
C ALA A 61 -3.39 -8.39 13.59
N LYS A 62 -4.63 -8.00 13.25
CA LYS A 62 -5.82 -8.87 13.36
C LYS A 62 -5.74 -10.09 12.43
N HIS A 63 -4.97 -10.00 11.35
CA HIS A 63 -4.70 -11.09 10.43
C HIS A 63 -3.40 -11.87 10.76
N GLY A 64 -2.76 -11.57 11.91
CA GLY A 64 -1.54 -12.24 12.35
C GLY A 64 -0.26 -11.74 11.68
N ILE A 65 -0.32 -10.60 10.98
CA ILE A 65 0.83 -9.99 10.30
C ILE A 65 1.24 -8.76 11.10
N PHE A 66 2.39 -8.82 11.76
CA PHE A 66 2.89 -7.74 12.61
C PHE A 66 3.90 -6.89 11.86
N LYS A 67 3.88 -5.57 12.09
CA LYS A 67 4.88 -4.68 11.52
C LYS A 67 6.28 -5.03 12.04
N LYS A 68 7.26 -5.06 11.14
CA LYS A 68 8.69 -5.20 11.46
C LYS A 68 9.28 -3.85 11.84
N ARG A 69 8.93 -2.80 11.09
CA ARG A 69 9.38 -1.42 11.32
C ARG A 69 8.35 -0.41 10.83
N MET A 70 8.45 0.80 11.36
CA MET A 70 7.69 1.96 10.90
C MET A 70 8.61 3.19 10.91
N GLU A 71 8.79 3.81 9.74
CA GLU A 71 9.69 4.95 9.54
C GLU A 71 8.90 6.21 9.20
N GLY A 72 9.41 7.39 9.59
CA GLY A 72 8.80 8.69 9.25
C GLY A 72 7.51 9.08 10.00
N TYR A 73 7.01 8.22 10.91
CA TYR A 73 5.76 8.42 11.65
C TYR A 73 5.65 9.78 12.36
N ARG A 74 6.72 10.20 13.05
CA ARG A 74 6.72 11.47 13.82
C ARG A 74 6.54 12.68 12.91
N GLN A 75 7.22 12.70 11.77
CA GLN A 75 7.14 13.80 10.80
C GLN A 75 5.79 13.81 10.07
N GLY A 76 5.26 12.62 9.73
CA GLY A 76 3.98 12.50 9.01
C GLY A 76 4.00 13.16 7.63
N ARG A 77 5.15 13.13 6.95
CA ARG A 77 5.32 13.59 5.58
C ARG A 77 5.42 12.44 4.59
N TRP A 78 6.15 11.42 4.98
CA TRP A 78 6.20 10.11 4.33
C TRP A 78 6.37 9.08 5.45
N ILE A 79 5.39 8.20 5.59
CA ILE A 79 5.44 7.08 6.52
C ILE A 79 5.59 5.80 5.71
N VAL A 80 6.54 4.95 6.10
CA VAL A 80 6.67 3.60 5.56
C VAL A 80 6.38 2.62 6.68
N VAL A 81 5.43 1.72 6.46
CA VAL A 81 5.15 0.60 7.36
C VAL A 81 5.58 -0.69 6.68
N ASP A 82 6.48 -1.42 7.32
CA ASP A 82 7.04 -2.67 6.80
C ASP A 82 6.39 -3.87 7.51
N PHE A 83 5.74 -4.74 6.73
CA PHE A 83 5.16 -5.99 7.19
C PHE A 83 5.91 -7.22 6.66
N GLY A 84 7.11 -7.05 6.12
CA GLY A 84 7.84 -8.06 5.36
C GLY A 84 7.49 -8.01 3.89
N ASP A 85 6.67 -8.95 3.42
CA ASP A 85 6.34 -9.10 2.00
C ASP A 85 5.41 -7.98 1.49
N LEU A 86 4.89 -7.14 2.39
CA LEU A 86 4.12 -5.94 2.10
C LEU A 86 4.79 -4.69 2.70
N LEU A 87 5.06 -3.68 1.88
CA LEU A 87 5.37 -2.32 2.36
C LEU A 87 4.23 -1.36 2.05
N VAL A 88 3.83 -0.58 3.06
CA VAL A 88 2.82 0.47 2.91
C VAL A 88 3.50 1.83 2.93
N HIS A 89 3.43 2.55 1.82
CA HIS A 89 3.94 3.90 1.66
C HIS A 89 2.79 4.91 1.75
N LEU A 90 2.82 5.73 2.80
CA LEU A 90 1.83 6.76 3.06
C LEU A 90 2.48 8.12 2.85
N PHE A 91 2.09 8.82 1.80
CA PHE A 91 2.65 10.12 1.45
C PHE A 91 1.71 11.26 1.83
N HIS A 92 2.28 12.37 2.28
CA HIS A 92 1.60 13.64 2.18
C HIS A 92 1.45 13.98 0.69
N ARG A 93 0.29 14.51 0.28
CA ARG A 93 0.00 14.76 -1.15
C ARG A 93 1.13 15.50 -1.87
N GLU A 94 1.65 16.55 -1.23
CA GLU A 94 2.75 17.38 -1.78
C GLU A 94 4.07 16.60 -1.94
N GLU A 95 4.37 15.68 -1.02
CA GLU A 95 5.61 14.88 -1.06
C GLU A 95 5.53 13.79 -2.13
N ARG A 96 4.35 13.19 -2.35
CA ARG A 96 4.20 12.16 -3.40
C ARG A 96 4.51 12.72 -4.78
N GLU A 97 4.04 13.93 -5.07
CA GLU A 97 4.29 14.61 -6.36
C GLU A 97 5.76 14.97 -6.54
N PHE A 98 6.46 15.29 -5.44
CA PHE A 98 7.89 15.60 -5.48
C PHE A 98 8.78 14.36 -5.67
N TYR A 99 8.49 13.28 -4.94
CA TYR A 99 9.33 12.08 -4.98
C TYR A 99 9.01 11.12 -6.13
N ASP A 100 7.76 11.11 -6.61
CA ASP A 100 7.26 10.32 -7.75
C ASP A 100 7.81 8.87 -7.79
N ILE A 101 7.90 8.24 -6.61
CA ILE A 101 8.59 6.95 -6.45
C ILE A 101 7.90 5.81 -7.21
N GLU A 102 6.64 6.00 -7.55
CA GLU A 102 5.87 5.06 -8.36
C GLU A 102 6.56 4.87 -9.71
N ARG A 103 7.18 5.91 -10.30
CA ARG A 103 7.97 5.75 -11.53
C ARG A 103 9.17 4.83 -11.41
N LEU A 104 9.75 4.67 -10.22
CA LEU A 104 10.90 3.79 -10.02
C LEU A 104 10.51 2.32 -10.14
N TRP A 105 9.26 1.99 -9.78
CA TRP A 105 8.78 0.61 -9.66
C TRP A 105 7.68 0.27 -10.67
N LYS A 106 7.12 1.26 -11.36
CA LYS A 106 6.04 1.07 -12.33
C LYS A 106 6.58 0.53 -13.65
N ASP A 107 6.13 -0.67 -13.98
CA ASP A 107 6.13 -1.27 -15.30
C ASP A 107 4.66 -1.39 -15.79
N LYS A 108 4.44 -1.69 -17.07
CA LYS A 108 3.08 -1.79 -17.65
C LYS A 108 2.22 -2.88 -17.00
N ASP A 109 2.84 -3.91 -16.44
CA ASP A 109 2.17 -5.16 -16.03
C ASP A 109 2.14 -5.40 -14.52
N ASN A 110 2.61 -4.45 -13.70
CA ASN A 110 2.76 -4.66 -12.25
C ASN A 110 2.05 -3.60 -11.38
N PHE A 111 1.12 -2.86 -11.98
CA PHE A 111 0.46 -1.71 -11.38
C PHE A 111 -1.06 -1.88 -11.36
N LEU A 112 -1.67 -1.68 -10.19
CA LEU A 112 -3.11 -1.62 -10.02
C LEU A 112 -3.49 -0.34 -9.28
N GLU A 113 -4.35 0.48 -9.89
CA GLU A 113 -5.02 1.56 -9.18
C GLU A 113 -6.28 1.03 -8.49
N TYR A 114 -6.44 1.34 -7.21
CA TYR A 114 -7.64 0.97 -6.47
C TYR A 114 -8.75 1.98 -6.78
N GLU A 115 -9.83 1.51 -7.41
CA GLU A 115 -10.97 2.34 -7.84
C GLU A 115 -12.23 2.19 -6.96
N GLY A 116 -12.12 1.57 -5.78
CA GLY A 116 -13.27 1.41 -4.87
C GLY A 116 -14.28 0.36 -5.31
N LEU A 117 -13.96 -0.48 -6.30
CA LEU A 117 -14.83 -1.54 -6.80
C LEU A 117 -14.53 -2.89 -6.12
N PRO A 118 -15.54 -3.63 -5.63
CA PRO A 118 -15.38 -4.87 -4.86
C PRO A 118 -14.89 -6.09 -5.69
N GLU A 119 -14.60 -5.95 -6.98
CA GLU A 119 -14.26 -7.05 -7.89
C GLU A 119 -12.79 -7.02 -8.33
N PHE A 120 -11.85 -7.09 -7.37
CA PHE A 120 -10.42 -7.29 -7.68
C PHE A 120 -10.03 -8.77 -7.81
N ARG A 121 -10.75 -9.56 -8.61
CA ARG A 121 -10.34 -10.94 -8.94
C ARG A 121 -10.90 -11.37 -10.28
N GLU A 122 -10.23 -11.01 -11.38
CA GLU A 122 -10.26 -11.83 -12.61
C GLU A 122 -9.18 -11.48 -13.66
N ASN A 123 -8.51 -10.32 -13.57
CA ASN A 123 -7.58 -9.90 -14.64
C ASN A 123 -6.10 -10.26 -14.45
N SER A 124 -5.69 -10.94 -13.38
CA SER A 124 -4.28 -11.36 -13.19
C SER A 124 -3.93 -12.74 -13.78
N THR A 125 -4.88 -13.47 -14.35
CA THR A 125 -4.65 -14.76 -15.04
C THR A 125 -4.38 -14.64 -16.54
N GLY A 126 -4.20 -13.42 -17.06
CA GLY A 126 -4.18 -13.14 -18.50
C GLY A 126 -2.81 -12.83 -19.12
N LYS A 127 -1.72 -13.51 -18.76
CA LYS A 127 -0.49 -13.54 -19.60
C LYS A 127 0.20 -14.91 -19.54
N ASN A 128 -0.41 -15.87 -20.22
CA ASN A 128 0.27 -17.05 -20.72
C ASN A 128 0.19 -17.00 -22.25
N SER A 129 1.17 -16.35 -22.88
CA SER A 129 1.51 -16.45 -24.30
C SER A 129 2.88 -15.81 -24.52
#